data_AF-A0A7V2M258-F1
#
_entry.id   AF-A0A7V2M258-F1
#
_cell.length_a   1.000
_cell.length_b   1.000
_cell.length_c   1.000
_cell.angle_alpha   90.00
_cell.angle_beta   90.00
_cell.angle_gamma   90.00
#
_symmetry.space_group_name_H-M   'P 1'
#
loop_
_entity.id
_entity.type
_entity.pdbx_description
1 polymer ?
#
loop_
_entity_poly.entity_id
_entity_poly.type
_entity_poly.pdbx_seq_one_letter_code
_entity_poly.pdbx_strand_id
1 'polypeptide(L)'
;MKSIETMITAGLFLIFGSIFGTITFGLFNALGIDLPEIIKRLIFAGGFGLIPVLAVATAYNSNVSPSKQDFERGMSRFIFTLTRLLLPLTLIVLLVYLFIIPFRFMEPFKQREILIVYNVMLFAVIGLLIGVTPIRLDDLSMRTRKALRIGILFVAGLASLISVYALSAILYRTIQGQITINRLAVIGWNSINIILLGLLLFRGIKSGKRDWHKELQKVFSFGTNMYILWGIFLVIFIPLLFR
;
A
#
# COMPACT_ATOMS: atom_id res chain seq x y z
N MET A 1 21.35 -12.26 -21.58
CA MET A 1 20.04 -11.57 -21.60
C MET A 1 19.22 -11.85 -20.35
N LYS A 2 18.97 -13.12 -19.96
CA LYS A 2 18.20 -13.42 -18.74
C LYS A 2 18.85 -12.98 -17.42
N SER A 3 20.18 -12.89 -17.41
CA SER A 3 20.96 -12.26 -16.34
C SER A 3 20.61 -10.79 -16.13
N ILE A 4 20.40 -10.02 -17.21
CA ILE A 4 20.02 -8.60 -17.15
C ILE A 4 18.60 -8.45 -16.59
N GLU A 5 17.65 -9.26 -17.04
CA GLU A 5 16.28 -9.27 -16.51
C GLU A 5 16.26 -9.57 -15.00
N THR A 6 17.08 -10.54 -14.58
CA THR A 6 17.22 -10.91 -13.17
C THR A 6 17.81 -9.76 -12.37
N MET A 7 18.82 -9.08 -12.89
CA MET A 7 19.42 -7.89 -12.27
C MET A 7 18.41 -6.74 -12.14
N ILE A 8 17.64 -6.46 -13.19
CA ILE A 8 16.57 -5.44 -13.15
C ILE A 8 15.52 -5.83 -12.11
N THR A 9 15.07 -7.09 -12.11
CA THR A 9 14.07 -7.59 -11.16
C THR A 9 14.58 -7.51 -9.71
N ALA A 10 15.85 -7.85 -9.47
CA ALA A 10 16.49 -7.68 -8.16
C ALA A 10 16.55 -6.21 -7.72
N GLY A 11 16.92 -5.30 -8.64
CA GLY A 11 16.92 -3.87 -8.38
C GLY A 11 15.53 -3.33 -8.04
N LEU A 12 14.49 -3.78 -8.74
CA LEU A 12 13.12 -3.41 -8.43
C LEU A 12 12.66 -3.96 -7.07
N PHE A 13 12.94 -5.23 -6.75
CA PHE A 13 12.67 -5.79 -5.43
C PHE A 13 13.39 -5.01 -4.32
N LEU A 14 14.63 -4.59 -4.57
CA LEU A 14 15.39 -3.77 -3.64
C LEU A 14 14.71 -2.42 -3.39
N ILE A 15 14.26 -1.72 -4.45
CA ILE A 15 13.58 -0.42 -4.32
C ILE A 15 12.28 -0.57 -3.52
N PHE A 16 11.39 -1.46 -3.95
CA PHE A 16 10.09 -1.62 -3.30
C PHE A 16 10.20 -2.23 -1.90
N GLY A 17 11.13 -3.16 -1.70
CA GLY A 17 11.44 -3.71 -0.38
C GLY A 17 11.98 -2.66 0.58
N SER A 18 12.86 -1.77 0.10
CA SER A 18 13.40 -0.67 0.91
C SER A 18 12.35 0.38 1.26
N ILE A 19 11.46 0.72 0.30
CA ILE A 19 10.31 1.61 0.56
C ILE A 19 9.41 0.99 1.62
N PHE A 20 9.04 -0.29 1.46
CA PHE A 20 8.21 -0.99 2.43
C PHE A 20 8.86 -1.05 3.82
N GLY A 21 10.15 -1.38 3.89
CA GLY A 21 10.92 -1.39 5.13
C GLY A 21 10.96 -0.01 5.78
N THR A 22 11.26 1.04 5.02
CA THR A 22 11.31 2.44 5.51
C THR A 22 9.97 2.87 6.09
N ILE A 23 8.86 2.58 5.40
CA ILE A 23 7.51 2.88 5.90
C ILE A 23 7.24 2.09 7.19
N THR A 24 7.59 0.81 7.22
CA THR A 24 7.39 -0.06 8.40
C THR A 24 8.16 0.45 9.60
N PHE A 25 9.46 0.73 9.46
CA PHE A 25 10.27 1.32 10.54
C PHE A 25 9.77 2.70 10.94
N GLY A 26 9.39 3.53 9.96
CA GLY A 26 8.80 4.84 10.22
C GLY A 26 7.54 4.76 11.06
N LEU A 27 6.68 3.77 10.81
CA LEU A 27 5.45 3.54 11.59
C LEU A 27 5.77 3.18 13.05
N PHE A 28 6.67 2.22 13.27
CA PHE A 28 7.03 1.83 14.64
C PHE A 28 7.70 2.97 15.40
N ASN A 29 8.64 3.67 14.77
CA ASN A 29 9.29 4.84 15.35
C ASN A 29 8.26 5.94 15.66
N ALA A 30 7.29 6.15 14.79
CA ALA A 30 6.22 7.11 15.00
C ALA A 30 5.36 6.81 16.24
N LEU A 31 5.25 5.56 16.70
CA LEU A 31 4.61 5.23 17.97
C LEU A 31 5.56 5.27 19.16
N GLY A 32 6.78 5.78 18.98
CA GLY A 32 7.84 5.77 19.98
C GLY A 32 8.25 4.35 20.35
N ILE A 33 8.22 3.41 19.40
CA ILE A 33 8.62 2.02 19.61
C ILE A 33 9.92 1.79 18.87
N ASP A 34 10.96 1.47 19.65
CA ASP A 34 12.18 0.94 19.10
C ASP A 34 12.05 -0.58 18.93
N LEU A 35 12.25 -1.06 17.70
CA LEU A 35 12.17 -2.49 17.44
C LEU A 35 13.39 -3.19 18.06
N PRO A 36 13.20 -4.35 18.73
CA PRO A 36 14.31 -5.18 19.21
C PRO A 36 15.32 -5.47 18.10
N GLU A 37 16.61 -5.51 18.44
CA GLU A 37 17.69 -5.72 17.47
C GLU A 37 17.52 -7.00 16.65
N ILE A 38 17.00 -8.07 17.28
CA ILE A 38 16.69 -9.31 16.59
C ILE A 38 15.65 -9.12 15.46
N ILE A 39 14.64 -8.27 15.66
CA ILE A 39 13.61 -7.97 14.67
C ILE A 39 14.19 -7.08 13.58
N LYS A 40 14.97 -6.05 13.95
CA LYS A 40 15.69 -5.21 12.98
C LYS A 40 16.57 -6.06 12.07
N ARG A 41 17.40 -6.93 12.65
CA ARG A 41 18.28 -7.84 11.92
C ARG A 41 17.50 -8.81 11.04
N LEU A 42 16.37 -9.34 11.51
CA LEU A 42 15.53 -10.23 10.70
C LEU A 42 14.94 -9.49 9.49
N ILE A 43 14.44 -8.27 9.67
CA ILE A 43 13.90 -7.44 8.58
C ILE A 43 14.99 -7.10 7.57
N PHE A 44 16.16 -6.63 8.04
CA PHE A 44 17.26 -6.27 7.15
C PHE A 44 17.88 -7.50 6.49
N ALA A 45 18.47 -8.43 7.26
CA ALA A 45 19.16 -9.58 6.68
C ALA A 45 18.21 -10.51 5.92
N GLY A 46 17.00 -10.75 6.45
CA GLY A 46 15.98 -11.55 5.78
C GLY A 46 15.45 -10.85 4.53
N GLY A 47 15.14 -9.55 4.61
CA GLY A 47 14.68 -8.76 3.47
C GLY A 47 15.70 -8.71 2.34
N PHE A 48 16.94 -8.32 2.64
CA PHE A 48 18.03 -8.27 1.65
C PHE A 48 18.38 -9.66 1.11
N GLY A 49 18.40 -10.68 1.97
CA GLY A 49 18.69 -12.06 1.56
C GLY A 49 17.62 -12.66 0.65
N LEU A 50 16.36 -12.24 0.78
CA LEU A 50 15.26 -12.69 -0.10
C LEU A 50 15.33 -12.10 -1.51
N ILE A 51 15.94 -10.92 -1.69
CA ILE A 51 15.99 -10.23 -2.99
C ILE A 51 16.57 -11.11 -4.12
N PRO A 52 17.78 -11.69 -4.00
CA PRO A 52 18.33 -12.52 -5.08
C PRO A 52 17.48 -13.77 -5.34
N VAL A 53 16.92 -14.38 -4.30
CA VAL A 53 16.06 -15.56 -4.41
C VAL A 53 14.79 -15.22 -5.19
N LEU A 54 14.11 -14.13 -4.81
CA LEU A 54 12.90 -13.67 -5.48
C LEU A 54 13.18 -13.23 -6.91
N ALA A 55 14.29 -12.52 -7.16
CA ALA A 55 14.67 -12.10 -8.50
C ALA A 55 14.85 -13.28 -9.45
N VAL A 56 15.57 -14.32 -9.01
CA VAL A 56 15.76 -15.55 -9.81
C VAL A 56 14.44 -16.29 -9.98
N ALA A 57 13.66 -16.47 -8.90
CA ALA A 57 12.39 -17.20 -8.95
C ALA A 57 11.33 -16.50 -9.81
N THR A 58 11.33 -15.18 -9.89
CA THR A 58 10.43 -14.40 -10.73
C THR A 58 10.88 -14.38 -12.19
N ALA A 59 12.18 -14.19 -12.43
CA ALA A 59 12.72 -14.11 -13.77
C ALA A 59 12.69 -15.48 -14.46
N TYR A 60 13.21 -16.53 -13.83
CA TYR A 60 13.38 -17.84 -14.47
C TYR A 60 12.17 -18.75 -14.32
N ASN A 61 11.78 -19.42 -15.41
CA ASN A 61 10.83 -20.54 -15.36
C ASN A 61 11.59 -21.87 -15.39
N SER A 62 11.58 -22.62 -14.29
CA SER A 62 12.28 -23.91 -14.18
C SER A 62 11.69 -25.01 -15.07
N ASN A 63 10.44 -24.87 -15.52
CA ASN A 63 9.75 -25.90 -16.30
C ASN A 63 10.02 -25.81 -17.81
N VAL A 64 10.84 -24.85 -18.25
CA VAL A 64 11.09 -24.58 -19.68
C VAL A 64 12.59 -24.50 -19.93
N SER A 65 13.05 -25.05 -21.06
CA SER A 65 14.46 -25.01 -21.44
C SER A 65 14.98 -23.56 -21.50
N PRO A 66 16.26 -23.30 -21.18
CA PRO A 66 16.83 -21.95 -21.19
C PRO A 66 16.62 -21.20 -22.52
N SER A 67 16.58 -21.92 -23.64
CA SER A 67 16.36 -21.38 -25.00
C SER A 67 14.92 -20.96 -25.31
N LYS A 68 13.93 -21.39 -24.52
CA LYS A 68 12.49 -21.13 -24.74
C LYS A 68 11.89 -20.20 -23.68
N GLN A 69 12.74 -19.47 -22.93
CA GLN A 69 12.30 -18.52 -21.91
C GLN A 69 11.65 -17.30 -22.57
N ASP A 70 10.39 -17.04 -22.24
CA ASP A 70 9.66 -15.85 -22.67
C ASP A 70 10.11 -14.62 -21.85
N PHE A 71 10.63 -13.59 -22.53
CA PHE A 71 11.20 -12.38 -21.96
C PHE A 71 10.15 -11.27 -21.75
N GLU A 72 9.11 -11.21 -22.58
CA GLU A 72 8.16 -10.09 -22.57
C GLU A 72 7.30 -10.05 -21.28
N ARG A 73 7.26 -11.16 -20.53
CA ARG A 73 6.44 -11.31 -19.33
C ARG A 73 7.16 -10.93 -18.02
N GLY A 74 8.45 -10.58 -18.05
CA GLY A 74 9.26 -10.32 -16.85
C GLY A 74 8.64 -9.26 -15.93
N MET A 75 8.23 -8.11 -16.49
CA MET A 75 7.62 -7.01 -15.72
C MET A 75 6.26 -7.39 -15.12
N SER A 76 5.42 -8.10 -15.87
CA SER A 76 4.11 -8.57 -15.38
C SER A 76 4.28 -9.57 -14.22
N ARG A 77 5.24 -10.51 -14.34
CA ARG A 77 5.57 -11.44 -13.26
C ARG A 77 6.15 -10.75 -12.03
N PHE A 78 6.98 -9.73 -12.23
CA PHE A 78 7.51 -8.92 -11.15
C PHE A 78 6.40 -8.24 -10.36
N ILE A 79 5.53 -7.46 -11.02
CA ILE A 79 4.41 -6.77 -10.37
C ILE A 79 3.55 -7.77 -9.60
N PHE A 80 3.21 -8.89 -10.23
CA PHE A 80 2.40 -9.93 -9.61
C PHE A 80 3.07 -10.58 -8.40
N THR A 81 4.36 -10.88 -8.46
CA THR A 81 5.10 -11.50 -7.36
C THR A 81 5.25 -10.51 -6.21
N LEU A 82 5.65 -9.27 -6.52
CA LEU A 82 5.83 -8.21 -5.55
C LEU A 82 4.54 -7.92 -4.78
N THR A 83 3.43 -7.67 -5.47
CA THR A 83 2.17 -7.29 -4.80
C THR A 83 1.60 -8.43 -3.97
N ARG A 84 1.80 -9.68 -4.39
CA ARG A 84 1.42 -10.88 -3.62
C ARG A 84 2.29 -11.11 -2.39
N LEU A 85 3.57 -10.75 -2.46
CA LEU A 85 4.47 -10.79 -1.32
C LEU A 85 4.13 -9.68 -0.31
N LEU A 86 3.87 -8.47 -0.81
CA LEU A 86 3.58 -7.32 0.03
C LEU A 86 2.21 -7.41 0.72
N LEU A 87 1.20 -8.02 0.10
CA LEU A 87 -0.14 -8.14 0.70
C LEU A 87 -0.14 -8.75 2.12
N PRO A 88 0.41 -9.95 2.37
CA PRO A 88 0.48 -10.52 3.71
C PRO A 88 1.43 -9.74 4.64
N LEU A 89 2.52 -9.17 4.13
CA LEU A 89 3.44 -8.35 4.94
C LEU A 89 2.76 -7.07 5.44
N THR A 90 2.09 -6.34 4.55
CA THR A 90 1.25 -5.19 4.89
C THR A 90 0.18 -5.58 5.89
N LEU A 91 -0.48 -6.73 5.70
CA LEU A 91 -1.49 -7.19 6.64
C LEU A 91 -0.91 -7.35 8.05
N ILE A 92 0.24 -8.02 8.19
CA ILE A 92 0.91 -8.20 9.49
C ILE A 92 1.26 -6.85 10.10
N VAL A 93 1.88 -5.95 9.32
CA VAL A 93 2.25 -4.61 9.80
C VAL A 93 1.02 -3.86 10.27
N LEU A 94 -0.06 -3.80 9.49
CA LEU A 94 -1.29 -3.09 9.87
C LEU A 94 -1.96 -3.70 11.11
N LEU A 95 -1.93 -5.03 11.29
CA LEU A 95 -2.46 -5.70 12.47
C LEU A 95 -1.68 -5.32 13.73
N VAL A 96 -0.36 -5.48 13.68
CA VAL A 96 0.53 -5.09 14.79
C VAL A 96 0.35 -3.59 15.08
N TYR A 97 0.23 -2.78 14.03
CA TYR A 97 0.04 -1.35 14.17
C TYR A 97 -1.26 -1.00 14.87
N LEU A 98 -2.38 -1.57 14.40
CA LEU A 98 -3.70 -1.34 14.99
C LEU A 98 -3.76 -1.81 16.45
N PHE A 99 -3.07 -2.90 16.79
CA PHE A 99 -2.95 -3.37 18.16
C PHE A 99 -2.21 -2.38 19.07
N ILE A 100 -1.21 -1.67 18.55
CA ILE A 100 -0.41 -0.72 19.35
C ILE A 100 -1.15 0.61 19.56
N ILE A 101 -1.95 1.07 18.58
CA ILE A 101 -2.62 2.39 18.64
C ILE A 101 -3.31 2.67 19.99
N PRO A 102 -4.09 1.78 20.61
CA PRO A 102 -4.71 2.03 21.92
C PRO A 102 -3.74 2.42 23.03
N PHE A 103 -2.50 1.88 23.02
CA PHE A 103 -1.49 2.13 24.04
C PHE A 103 -0.71 3.44 23.80
N ARG A 104 -0.74 3.96 22.57
CA ARG A 104 -0.02 5.17 22.12
C ARG A 104 -0.95 6.14 21.40
N PHE A 105 -2.22 6.18 21.80
CA PHE A 105 -3.30 6.82 21.04
C PHE A 105 -3.08 8.31 20.79
N MET A 106 -2.41 9.01 21.71
CA MET A 106 -2.23 10.46 21.62
C MET A 106 -1.00 10.89 20.81
N GLU A 107 -0.13 9.96 20.39
CA GLU A 107 1.13 10.31 19.72
C GLU A 107 0.89 11.14 18.43
N PRO A 108 0.03 10.72 17.48
CA PRO A 108 -0.19 11.47 16.23
C PRO A 108 -0.89 12.82 16.45
N PHE A 109 -1.63 12.97 17.55
CA PHE A 109 -2.27 14.23 17.92
C PHE A 109 -1.23 15.26 18.36
N LYS A 110 -0.15 14.80 19.00
CA LYS A 110 0.93 15.66 19.52
C LYS A 110 2.01 15.92 18.47
N GLN A 111 2.47 14.91 17.74
CA GLN A 111 3.63 15.02 16.83
C GLN A 111 3.20 14.92 15.36
N ARG A 112 3.64 15.88 14.54
CA ARG A 112 3.16 16.02 13.14
C ARG A 112 3.87 15.05 12.21
N GLU A 113 5.09 14.68 12.55
CA GLU A 113 5.98 13.81 11.80
C GLU A 113 5.33 12.42 11.63
N ILE A 114 4.60 11.98 12.66
CA ILE A 114 3.82 10.72 12.65
C ILE A 114 2.74 10.74 11.56
N LEU A 115 2.06 11.87 11.38
CA LEU A 115 1.00 11.99 10.39
C LEU A 115 1.55 11.91 8.96
N ILE A 116 2.79 12.34 8.72
CA ILE A 116 3.44 12.19 7.41
C ILE A 116 3.62 10.71 7.09
N VAL A 117 4.15 9.94 8.04
CA VAL A 117 4.34 8.49 7.88
C VAL A 117 3.00 7.79 7.59
N TYR A 118 1.92 8.18 8.27
CA TYR A 118 0.57 7.67 7.98
C TYR A 118 0.11 7.94 6.57
N ASN A 119 0.26 9.18 6.12
CA ASN A 119 -0.14 9.54 4.76
C ASN A 119 0.63 8.71 3.74
N VAL A 120 1.95 8.63 3.86
CA VAL A 120 2.80 7.84 2.97
C VAL A 120 2.40 6.37 2.99
N MET A 121 2.16 5.80 4.17
CA MET A 121 1.68 4.42 4.31
C MET A 121 0.33 4.22 3.61
N LEU A 122 -0.64 5.11 3.79
CA LEU A 122 -1.97 4.98 3.18
C LEU A 122 -1.89 4.99 1.65
N PHE A 123 -1.06 5.86 1.07
CA PHE A 123 -0.80 5.84 -0.37
C PHE A 123 -0.13 4.54 -0.82
N ALA A 124 0.85 4.04 -0.06
CA ALA A 124 1.49 2.76 -0.35
C ALA A 124 0.50 1.59 -0.30
N VAL A 125 -0.42 1.58 0.68
CA VAL A 125 -1.49 0.58 0.79
C VAL A 125 -2.45 0.68 -0.39
N ILE A 126 -2.90 1.87 -0.78
CA ILE A 126 -3.78 2.04 -1.96
C ILE A 126 -3.06 1.55 -3.22
N GLY A 127 -1.79 1.92 -3.42
CA GLY A 127 -0.97 1.43 -4.53
C GLY A 127 -0.85 -0.10 -4.55
N LEU A 128 -0.63 -0.71 -3.38
CA LEU A 128 -0.62 -2.17 -3.22
C LEU A 128 -1.98 -2.79 -3.58
N LEU A 129 -3.09 -2.22 -3.10
CA LEU A 129 -4.44 -2.73 -3.36
C LEU A 129 -4.78 -2.65 -4.86
N ILE A 130 -4.34 -1.59 -5.55
CA ILE A 130 -4.44 -1.47 -7.01
C ILE A 130 -3.62 -2.59 -7.66
N GLY A 131 -2.33 -2.70 -7.31
CA GLY A 131 -1.41 -3.63 -7.95
C GLY A 131 -1.71 -5.11 -7.71
N VAL A 132 -2.26 -5.46 -6.55
CA VAL A 132 -2.61 -6.85 -6.20
C VAL A 132 -3.97 -7.26 -6.76
N THR A 133 -4.84 -6.30 -7.13
CA THR A 133 -6.14 -6.59 -7.71
C THR A 133 -5.95 -7.13 -9.14
N PRO A 134 -6.36 -8.38 -9.41
CA PRO A 134 -6.08 -9.02 -10.69
C PRO A 134 -6.86 -8.38 -11.83
N ILE A 135 -6.22 -8.24 -13.00
CA ILE A 135 -6.86 -7.75 -14.23
C ILE A 135 -7.84 -8.80 -14.77
N ARG A 136 -7.43 -10.07 -14.77
CA ARG A 136 -8.25 -11.23 -15.16
C ARG A 136 -8.15 -12.30 -14.09
N LEU A 137 -9.25 -13.03 -13.86
CA LEU A 137 -9.28 -14.12 -12.88
C LEU A 137 -8.97 -15.48 -13.50
N ASP A 138 -9.04 -15.62 -14.81
CA ASP A 138 -9.16 -16.89 -15.53
C ASP A 138 -8.03 -17.87 -15.22
N ASP A 139 -6.81 -17.34 -15.03
CA ASP A 139 -5.60 -18.12 -14.74
C ASP A 139 -5.45 -18.53 -13.26
N LEU A 140 -6.37 -18.10 -12.38
CA LEU A 140 -6.26 -18.34 -10.93
C LEU A 140 -7.17 -19.46 -10.46
N SER A 141 -6.66 -20.32 -9.57
CA SER A 141 -7.47 -21.31 -8.86
C SER A 141 -8.56 -20.63 -8.00
N MET A 142 -9.69 -21.29 -7.80
CA MET A 142 -10.79 -20.75 -6.98
C MET A 142 -10.35 -20.44 -5.53
N ARG A 143 -9.44 -21.24 -4.96
CA ARG A 143 -8.87 -21.01 -3.63
C ARG A 143 -8.04 -19.72 -3.60
N THR A 144 -7.16 -19.52 -4.58
CA THR A 144 -6.34 -18.30 -4.70
C THR A 144 -7.20 -17.07 -4.90
N ARG A 145 -8.24 -17.13 -5.75
CA ARG A 145 -9.19 -16.03 -5.96
C ARG A 145 -9.86 -15.61 -4.65
N LYS A 146 -10.31 -16.59 -3.86
CA LYS A 146 -10.95 -16.35 -2.55
C LYS A 146 -9.95 -15.74 -1.55
N ALA A 147 -8.75 -16.31 -1.45
CA ALA A 147 -7.72 -15.81 -0.54
C ALA A 147 -7.31 -14.37 -0.86
N LEU A 148 -7.11 -14.03 -2.15
CA LEU A 148 -6.81 -12.67 -2.58
C LEU A 148 -7.93 -11.70 -2.24
N ARG A 149 -9.19 -12.05 -2.56
CA ARG A 149 -10.34 -11.21 -2.21
C ARG A 149 -10.39 -10.93 -0.71
N ILE A 150 -10.22 -11.96 0.12
CA ILE A 150 -10.23 -11.81 1.58
C ILE A 150 -9.07 -10.93 2.03
N GLY A 151 -7.85 -11.19 1.56
CA GLY A 151 -6.67 -10.40 1.93
C GLY A 151 -6.81 -8.93 1.54
N ILE A 152 -7.30 -8.64 0.34
CA ILE A 152 -7.58 -7.28 -0.14
C ILE A 152 -8.60 -6.58 0.76
N LEU A 153 -9.73 -7.23 1.06
CA LEU A 153 -10.78 -6.65 1.91
C LEU A 153 -10.29 -6.44 3.34
N PHE A 154 -9.47 -7.35 3.85
CA PHE A 154 -8.96 -7.25 5.21
C PHE A 154 -7.93 -6.13 5.36
N VAL A 155 -7.00 -6.01 4.40
CA VAL A 155 -6.07 -4.87 4.33
C VAL A 155 -6.83 -3.56 4.14
N ALA A 156 -7.83 -3.52 3.26
CA ALA A 156 -8.67 -2.33 3.09
C ALA A 156 -9.40 -1.95 4.38
N GLY A 157 -9.92 -2.92 5.12
CA GLY A 157 -10.59 -2.72 6.41
C GLY A 157 -9.67 -2.12 7.47
N LEU A 158 -8.49 -2.71 7.66
CA LEU A 158 -7.50 -2.19 8.61
C LEU A 158 -7.01 -0.80 8.20
N ALA A 159 -6.75 -0.60 6.91
CA ALA A 159 -6.35 0.69 6.38
C ALA A 159 -7.45 1.74 6.57
N SER A 160 -8.73 1.40 6.41
CA SER A 160 -9.85 2.30 6.69
C SER A 160 -9.86 2.76 8.15
N LEU A 161 -9.70 1.84 9.11
CA LEU A 161 -9.65 2.17 10.54
C LEU A 161 -8.49 3.12 10.85
N ILE A 162 -7.30 2.81 10.33
CA ILE A 162 -6.12 3.66 10.52
C ILE A 162 -6.30 5.02 9.83
N SER A 163 -6.96 5.06 8.67
CA SER A 163 -7.23 6.30 7.93
C SER A 163 -8.19 7.22 8.69
N VAL A 164 -9.26 6.67 9.26
CA VAL A 164 -10.19 7.43 10.10
C VAL A 164 -9.45 8.00 11.32
N TYR A 165 -8.66 7.17 11.99
CA TYR A 165 -7.85 7.61 13.13
C TYR A 165 -6.86 8.72 12.76
N ALA A 166 -6.12 8.57 11.65
CA ALA A 166 -5.19 9.58 11.16
C ALA A 166 -5.90 10.88 10.79
N LEU A 167 -7.05 10.81 10.11
CA LEU A 167 -7.86 11.98 9.76
C LEU A 167 -8.37 12.69 11.03
N SER A 168 -8.84 11.95 12.04
CA SER A 168 -9.25 12.54 13.32
C SER A 168 -8.11 13.34 13.97
N ALA A 169 -6.88 12.81 13.96
CA ALA A 169 -5.71 13.53 14.47
C ALA A 169 -5.38 14.79 13.65
N ILE A 170 -5.45 14.71 12.32
CA ILE A 170 -5.24 15.87 11.43
C ILE A 170 -6.30 16.94 11.69
N LEU A 171 -7.58 16.56 11.80
CA LEU A 171 -8.68 17.49 12.05
C LEU A 171 -8.53 18.15 13.42
N TYR A 172 -8.25 17.39 14.48
CA TYR A 172 -8.00 17.91 15.82
C TYR A 172 -6.91 19.00 15.81
N ARG A 173 -5.78 18.73 15.16
CA ARG A 173 -4.67 19.69 15.04
C ARG A 173 -5.02 20.89 14.17
N THR A 174 -5.90 20.70 13.19
CA THR A 174 -6.35 21.78 12.31
C THR A 174 -7.28 22.72 13.04
N ILE A 175 -8.18 22.21 13.89
CA ILE A 175 -9.08 23.01 14.73
C ILE A 175 -8.29 23.78 15.79
N GLN A 176 -7.25 23.18 16.38
CA GLN A 176 -6.43 23.85 17.40
C GLN A 176 -5.41 24.84 16.84
N GLY A 177 -5.10 24.74 15.54
CA GLY A 177 -4.14 25.62 14.89
C GLY A 177 -4.80 26.45 13.80
N GLN A 178 -3.98 27.00 12.91
CA GLN A 178 -4.48 27.64 11.71
C GLN A 178 -4.68 26.62 10.59
N ILE A 179 -5.64 26.90 9.71
CA ILE A 179 -5.76 26.22 8.43
C ILE A 179 -4.59 26.66 7.56
N THR A 180 -3.78 25.71 7.14
CA THR A 180 -2.69 25.94 6.19
C THR A 180 -2.94 25.17 4.91
N ILE A 181 -2.35 25.63 3.81
CA ILE A 181 -2.42 24.98 2.50
C ILE A 181 -2.11 23.48 2.60
N ASN A 182 -1.01 23.13 3.28
CA ASN A 182 -0.59 21.75 3.45
C ASN A 182 -1.63 20.92 4.23
N ARG A 183 -2.22 21.48 5.29
CA ARG A 183 -3.25 20.78 6.07
C ARG A 183 -4.50 20.54 5.24
N LEU A 184 -4.94 21.53 4.46
CA LEU A 184 -6.09 21.38 3.57
C LEU A 184 -5.85 20.28 2.52
N ALA A 185 -4.68 20.30 1.88
CA ALA A 185 -4.28 19.27 0.90
C ALA A 185 -4.32 17.86 1.50
N VAL A 186 -3.74 17.69 2.69
CA VAL A 186 -3.70 16.41 3.41
C VAL A 186 -5.10 15.96 3.84
N ILE A 187 -5.97 16.85 4.32
CA ILE A 187 -7.35 16.52 4.68
C ILE A 187 -8.12 16.01 3.46
N GLY A 188 -7.99 16.67 2.30
CA GLY A 188 -8.68 16.25 1.08
C GLY A 188 -8.18 14.88 0.60
N TRP A 189 -6.87 14.65 0.55
CA TRP A 189 -6.31 13.34 0.19
C TRP A 189 -6.77 12.23 1.14
N ASN A 190 -6.76 12.45 2.45
CA ASN A 190 -7.26 11.46 3.42
C ASN A 190 -8.76 11.18 3.24
N SER A 191 -9.54 12.22 2.97
CA SER A 191 -10.98 12.06 2.73
C SER A 191 -11.24 11.19 1.50
N ILE A 192 -10.50 11.43 0.40
CA ILE A 192 -10.56 10.59 -0.80
C ILE A 192 -10.15 9.14 -0.48
N ASN A 193 -9.05 8.94 0.27
CA ASN A 193 -8.58 7.62 0.68
C ASN A 193 -9.65 6.86 1.46
N ILE A 194 -10.30 7.51 2.43
CA ILE A 194 -11.35 6.91 3.27
C ILE A 194 -12.56 6.53 2.41
N ILE A 195 -13.01 7.43 1.53
CA ILE A 195 -14.12 7.15 0.60
C ILE A 195 -13.76 5.96 -0.30
N LEU A 196 -12.56 5.94 -0.86
CA LEU A 196 -12.08 4.87 -1.72
C LEU A 196 -12.07 3.52 -0.99
N LEU A 197 -11.45 3.45 0.19
CA LEU A 197 -11.38 2.24 0.99
C LEU A 197 -12.78 1.78 1.43
N GLY A 198 -13.66 2.70 1.82
CA GLY A 198 -15.06 2.40 2.15
C GLY A 198 -15.82 1.81 0.96
N LEU A 199 -15.66 2.37 -0.24
CA LEU A 199 -16.24 1.85 -1.48
C LEU A 199 -15.65 0.48 -1.86
N LEU A 200 -14.35 0.26 -1.67
CA LEU A 200 -13.70 -1.04 -1.89
C LEU A 200 -14.29 -2.10 -0.98
N LEU A 201 -14.50 -1.79 0.30
CA LEU A 201 -15.15 -2.69 1.24
C LEU A 201 -16.59 -2.98 0.84
N PHE A 202 -17.38 -1.92 0.60
CA PHE A 202 -18.80 -2.06 0.26
C PHE A 202 -19.01 -2.88 -1.02
N ARG A 203 -18.36 -2.48 -2.13
CA ARG A 203 -18.49 -3.19 -3.41
C ARG A 203 -17.80 -4.54 -3.37
N GLY A 204 -16.68 -4.64 -2.67
CA GLY A 204 -15.94 -5.88 -2.50
C GLY A 204 -16.69 -6.94 -1.68
N ILE A 205 -17.55 -6.55 -0.74
CA ILE A 205 -18.43 -7.47 -0.01
C ILE A 205 -19.69 -7.79 -0.83
N LYS A 206 -20.34 -6.77 -1.41
CA LYS A 206 -21.60 -6.93 -2.16
C LYS A 206 -21.44 -7.70 -3.48
N SER A 207 -20.26 -7.68 -4.08
CA SER A 207 -20.01 -8.31 -5.38
C SER A 207 -20.04 -9.84 -5.33
N GLY A 208 -20.54 -10.44 -6.42
CA GLY A 208 -20.52 -11.89 -6.62
C GLY A 208 -19.09 -12.46 -6.69
N LYS A 209 -18.95 -13.76 -6.43
CA LYS A 209 -17.65 -14.46 -6.38
C LYS A 209 -16.84 -14.36 -7.69
N ARG A 210 -17.50 -14.11 -8.83
CA ARG A 210 -16.87 -14.06 -10.16
C ARG A 210 -16.47 -12.64 -10.61
N ASP A 211 -17.17 -11.59 -10.17
CA ASP A 211 -16.99 -10.23 -10.70
C ASP A 211 -16.41 -9.21 -9.72
N TRP A 212 -16.04 -9.64 -8.49
CA TRP A 212 -15.50 -8.73 -7.46
C TRP A 212 -14.32 -7.88 -7.95
N HIS A 213 -13.40 -8.45 -8.73
CA HIS A 213 -12.22 -7.74 -9.27
C HIS A 213 -12.61 -6.56 -10.16
N LYS A 214 -13.61 -6.72 -11.04
CA LYS A 214 -14.13 -5.63 -11.89
C LYS A 214 -14.75 -4.52 -11.06
N GLU A 215 -15.46 -4.89 -10.00
CA GLU A 215 -16.06 -3.90 -9.09
C GLU A 215 -14.99 -3.10 -8.33
N LEU A 216 -13.91 -3.74 -7.89
CA LEU A 216 -12.78 -3.02 -7.27
C LEU A 216 -12.06 -2.11 -8.28
N GLN A 217 -11.86 -2.59 -9.51
CA GLN A 217 -11.29 -1.76 -10.59
C GLN A 217 -12.12 -0.50 -10.86
N LYS A 218 -13.45 -0.61 -10.89
CA LYS A 218 -14.34 0.56 -11.01
C LYS A 218 -14.14 1.55 -9.86
N VAL A 219 -13.92 1.07 -8.64
CA VAL A 219 -13.63 1.93 -7.48
C VAL A 219 -12.29 2.62 -7.66
N PHE A 220 -11.25 1.93 -8.10
CA PHE A 220 -9.95 2.54 -8.38
C PHE A 220 -10.03 3.58 -9.50
N SER A 221 -10.73 3.31 -10.61
CA SER A 221 -10.95 4.29 -11.69
C SER A 221 -11.66 5.55 -11.18
N PHE A 222 -12.67 5.38 -10.32
CA PHE A 222 -13.33 6.51 -9.65
C PHE A 222 -12.36 7.28 -8.74
N GLY A 223 -11.54 6.57 -7.96
CA GLY A 223 -10.50 7.16 -7.11
C GLY A 223 -9.49 8.00 -7.88
N THR A 224 -8.98 7.49 -8.99
CA THR A 224 -8.05 8.22 -9.88
C THR A 224 -8.66 9.54 -10.32
N ASN A 225 -9.92 9.55 -10.74
CA ASN A 225 -10.62 10.78 -11.12
C ASN A 225 -10.74 11.76 -9.94
N MET A 226 -11.05 11.26 -8.74
CA MET A 226 -11.11 12.11 -7.54
C MET A 226 -9.75 12.74 -7.20
N TYR A 227 -8.65 11.98 -7.29
CA TYR A 227 -7.32 12.54 -7.07
C TYR A 227 -6.93 13.59 -8.11
N ILE A 228 -7.26 13.36 -9.38
CA ILE A 228 -7.00 14.33 -10.46
C ILE A 228 -7.78 15.62 -10.18
N LEU A 229 -9.08 15.52 -9.91
CA LEU A 229 -9.91 16.68 -9.60
C LEU A 229 -9.41 17.44 -8.37
N TRP A 230 -9.01 16.72 -7.32
CA TRP A 230 -8.44 17.34 -6.13
C TRP A 230 -7.08 17.98 -6.41
N GLY A 231 -6.22 17.36 -7.22
CA GLY A 231 -4.95 17.95 -7.66
C GLY A 231 -5.16 19.23 -8.46
N ILE A 232 -6.10 19.23 -9.41
CA ILE A 232 -6.50 20.43 -10.15
C ILE A 232 -7.03 21.51 -9.19
N PHE A 233 -7.87 21.13 -8.23
CA PHE A 233 -8.36 22.05 -7.22
C PHE A 233 -7.21 22.70 -6.44
N LEU A 234 -6.24 21.90 -5.99
CA LEU A 234 -5.07 22.39 -5.27
C LEU A 234 -4.20 23.33 -6.10
N VAL A 235 -4.04 23.09 -7.40
CA VAL A 235 -3.20 23.95 -8.25
C VAL A 235 -3.91 25.27 -8.57
N ILE A 236 -5.22 25.25 -8.80
CA ILE A 236 -5.97 26.43 -9.28
C ILE A 236 -6.48 27.28 -8.13
N PHE A 237 -7.13 26.67 -7.12
CA PHE A 237 -7.90 27.42 -6.13
C PHE A 237 -7.08 27.79 -4.90
N ILE A 238 -6.08 26.99 -4.50
CA ILE A 238 -5.25 27.31 -3.33
C ILE A 238 -4.52 28.64 -3.49
N PRO A 239 -3.85 28.96 -4.61
CA PRO A 239 -3.22 30.26 -4.79
C PRO A 239 -4.19 31.44 -4.77
N LEU A 240 -5.49 31.20 -4.98
CA LEU A 240 -6.53 32.24 -4.93
C LEU A 240 -7.07 32.42 -3.50
N LEU A 241 -7.12 31.34 -2.71
CA LEU A 241 -7.65 31.34 -1.33
C LEU A 241 -6.65 31.83 -0.28
N PHE A 242 -5.35 31.75 -0.56
CA PHE A 242 -4.27 32.06 0.39
C PHE A 242 -3.35 33.21 -0.10
N ARG A 243 -3.91 34.11 -0.91
CA ARG A 243 -3.28 35.39 -1.26
C ARG A 243 -3.39 36.38 -0.11
#